data_AF-A0A1I7T6L1-F1
#
_entry.id   AF-A0A1I7T6L1-F1
#
_cell.length_a   1.000
_cell.length_b   1.000
_cell.length_c   1.000
_cell.angle_alpha   90.00
_cell.angle_beta   90.00
_cell.angle_gamma   90.00
#
_symmetry.space_group_name_H-M   'P 1'
#
loop_
_entity.id
_entity.type
_entity.pdbx_description
1 polymer ?
#
loop_
_entity_poly.entity_id
_entity_poly.type
_entity_poly.pdbx_seq_one_letter_code
_entity_poly.pdbx_strand_id
1 'polypeptide(L)'
;MERPGFFMLSSDSSLLVITMAGYLLFTGFQAYYYMIQTSRYLHNIKSQSQRTTQLQKQLFKALCIQAFIPVLAFIAPCLYIQISTALHYVDMILGNISMIWLTTHGIISTTTMLIVHKPYREAVLGMVKCKKSVTNAPSQNNSLVKL
;
A
#
# COMPACT_ATOMS: atom_id res chain seq x y z
N MET A 1 8.42 -8.60 -46.32
CA MET A 1 8.04 -9.99 -45.97
C MET A 1 7.09 -9.92 -44.79
N GLU A 2 5.80 -9.75 -45.06
CA GLU A 2 4.74 -9.69 -44.05
C GLU A 2 4.15 -11.10 -43.91
N ARG A 3 4.18 -11.65 -42.68
CA ARG A 3 3.52 -12.93 -42.37
C ARG A 3 2.13 -12.63 -41.81
N PRO A 4 1.03 -13.04 -42.47
CA PRO A 4 -0.34 -12.61 -42.15
C PRO A 4 -0.95 -13.23 -40.87
N GLY A 5 -0.13 -13.73 -39.94
CA GLY A 5 -0.57 -14.30 -38.66
C GLY A 5 0.03 -13.63 -37.43
N PHE A 6 0.96 -12.69 -37.62
CA PHE A 6 1.48 -11.84 -36.55
C PHE A 6 0.80 -10.48 -36.69
N PHE A 7 -0.32 -10.30 -35.99
CA PHE A 7 -0.87 -8.96 -35.77
C PHE A 7 0.23 -8.19 -35.02
N MET A 8 0.92 -7.30 -35.73
CA MET A 8 2.06 -6.56 -35.22
C MET A 8 1.52 -5.56 -34.20
N LEU A 9 1.37 -6.01 -32.94
CA LEU A 9 0.96 -5.20 -31.78
C LEU A 9 1.84 -3.95 -31.58
N SER A 10 2.95 -3.83 -32.33
CA SER A 10 3.88 -2.70 -32.33
C SER A 10 3.73 -1.72 -33.51
N SER A 11 2.88 -1.98 -34.52
CA SER A 11 2.75 -1.04 -35.66
C SER A 11 2.25 0.34 -35.21
N ASP A 12 1.35 0.38 -34.22
CA ASP A 12 0.80 1.61 -33.67
C ASP A 12 1.20 1.78 -32.20
N SER A 13 2.48 2.02 -31.96
CA SER A 13 3.00 2.36 -30.61
C SER A 13 2.20 3.52 -29.98
N SER A 14 1.65 4.40 -30.80
CA SER A 14 0.75 5.49 -30.42
C SER A 14 -0.55 5.00 -29.76
N LEU A 15 -1.15 3.91 -30.26
CA LEU A 15 -2.38 3.34 -29.69
C LEU A 15 -2.12 2.84 -28.26
N LEU A 16 -1.00 2.15 -28.06
CA LEU A 16 -0.58 1.63 -26.76
C LEU A 16 -0.36 2.78 -25.76
N VAL A 17 0.29 3.87 -26.18
CA VAL A 17 0.50 5.05 -25.34
C VAL A 17 -0.82 5.69 -24.92
N ILE A 18 -1.77 5.84 -25.86
CA ILE A 18 -3.09 6.43 -25.60
C ILE A 18 -3.90 5.56 -24.63
N THR A 19 -3.93 4.24 -24.85
CA THR A 19 -4.67 3.31 -23.97
C THR A 19 -4.09 3.29 -22.56
N MET A 20 -2.76 3.25 -22.42
CA MET A 20 -2.08 3.30 -21.12
C MET A 20 -2.34 4.63 -20.39
N ALA A 21 -2.30 5.76 -21.12
CA ALA A 21 -2.63 7.07 -20.55
C ALA A 21 -4.09 7.13 -20.07
N GLY A 22 -5.03 6.60 -20.86
CA GLY A 22 -6.44 6.49 -20.46
C GLY A 22 -6.64 5.65 -19.21
N TYR A 23 -5.93 4.52 -19.09
CA TYR A 23 -5.97 3.67 -17.90
C TYR A 23 -5.44 4.40 -16.65
N LEU A 24 -4.29 5.09 -16.75
CA LEU A 24 -3.72 5.88 -15.65
C LEU A 24 -4.69 6.97 -15.16
N LEU A 25 -5.36 7.66 -16.08
CA LEU A 25 -6.36 8.68 -15.74
C LEU A 25 -7.59 8.06 -15.05
N PHE A 26 -8.08 6.93 -15.56
CA PHE A 26 -9.23 6.23 -14.98
C PHE A 26 -8.93 5.74 -13.55
N THR A 27 -7.78 5.10 -13.34
CA THR A 27 -7.35 4.65 -12.02
C THR A 27 -7.11 5.81 -11.07
N GLY A 28 -6.52 6.92 -11.54
CA GLY A 28 -6.34 8.14 -10.76
C GLY A 28 -7.67 8.75 -10.30
N PHE A 29 -8.65 8.84 -11.22
CA PHE A 29 -9.99 9.31 -10.91
C PHE A 29 -10.70 8.40 -9.90
N GLN A 30 -10.63 7.08 -10.10
CA GLN A 30 -11.21 6.10 -9.18
C GLN A 30 -10.58 6.18 -7.78
N ALA A 31 -9.26 6.31 -7.70
CA ALA A 31 -8.53 6.46 -6.43
C ALA A 31 -8.97 7.74 -5.69
N TYR A 32 -9.07 8.86 -6.41
CA TYR A 32 -9.55 10.12 -5.86
C TYR A 32 -11.00 10.00 -5.35
N TYR A 33 -11.88 9.38 -6.13
CA TYR A 33 -13.28 9.14 -5.74
C TYR A 33 -13.37 8.32 -4.45
N TYR A 34 -12.65 7.19 -4.36
CA TYR A 34 -12.64 6.37 -3.14
C TYR A 34 -12.04 7.12 -1.95
N MET A 35 -10.96 7.89 -2.14
CA MET A 35 -10.39 8.70 -1.06
C MET A 35 -11.41 9.69 -0.49
N ILE A 36 -12.18 10.38 -1.34
CA ILE A 36 -13.26 11.27 -0.90
C ILE A 36 -14.34 10.45 -0.19
N GLN A 37 -14.81 9.37 -0.79
CA GLN A 37 -15.89 8.56 -0.26
C GLN A 37 -15.54 8.02 1.13
N THR A 38 -14.33 7.49 1.31
CA THR A 38 -13.91 6.97 2.60
C THR A 38 -13.67 8.08 3.63
N SER A 39 -13.16 9.25 3.21
CA SER A 39 -13.05 10.41 4.08
C SER A 39 -14.43 10.89 4.57
N ARG A 40 -15.42 10.92 3.69
CA ARG A 40 -16.81 11.27 4.03
C ARG A 40 -17.44 10.22 4.94
N TYR A 41 -17.27 8.94 4.65
CA TYR A 41 -17.74 7.84 5.49
C TYR A 41 -17.18 7.94 6.91
N LEU A 42 -15.87 8.16 7.03
CA LEU A 42 -15.18 8.29 8.31
C LEU A 42 -15.62 9.53 9.11
N HIS A 43 -15.97 10.62 8.43
CA HIS A 43 -16.53 11.80 9.07
C HIS A 43 -17.94 11.52 9.61
N ASN A 44 -18.73 10.73 8.89
CA ASN A 44 -20.15 10.45 9.19
C ASN A 44 -20.39 9.23 10.11
N ILE A 45 -19.36 8.50 10.54
CA ILE A 45 -19.51 7.44 11.55
C ILE A 45 -20.08 8.06 12.84
N LYS A 46 -21.31 7.67 13.17
CA LYS A 46 -22.10 8.23 14.29
C LYS A 46 -22.32 7.26 15.45
N SER A 47 -21.70 6.07 15.48
CA SER A 47 -21.98 5.10 16.55
C SER A 47 -20.81 4.17 16.86
N GLN A 48 -20.84 3.67 18.11
CA GLN A 48 -19.82 2.95 18.88
C GLN A 48 -18.78 3.86 19.56
N SER A 49 -18.59 3.59 20.87
CA SER A 49 -17.75 4.28 21.86
C SER A 49 -16.74 5.27 21.27
N GLN A 50 -16.65 6.49 21.84
CA GLN A 50 -15.72 7.54 21.40
C GLN A 50 -14.28 7.02 21.19
N ARG A 51 -13.85 6.02 21.98
CA ARG A 51 -12.55 5.36 21.83
C ARG A 51 -12.40 4.59 20.50
N THR A 52 -13.40 3.82 20.08
CA THR A 52 -13.34 3.01 18.85
C THR A 52 -13.30 3.89 17.60
N THR A 53 -14.10 4.97 17.59
CA THR A 53 -14.12 5.93 16.48
C THR A 53 -12.78 6.68 16.34
N GLN A 54 -12.14 7.05 17.45
CA GLN A 54 -10.81 7.68 17.43
C GLN A 54 -9.74 6.74 16.85
N LEU A 55 -9.77 5.46 17.23
CA LEU A 55 -8.84 4.45 16.72
C LEU A 55 -9.05 4.20 15.21
N GLN A 56 -10.30 4.06 14.75
CA GLN A 56 -10.61 3.92 13.32
C GLN A 56 -10.14 5.13 12.50
N LYS A 57 -10.31 6.35 13.02
CA LYS A 57 -9.84 7.58 12.36
C LYS A 57 -8.31 7.61 12.22
N GLN A 58 -7.59 7.24 13.28
CA GLN A 58 -6.12 7.20 13.26
C GLN A 58 -5.60 6.10 12.32
N LEU A 59 -6.20 4.92 12.33
CA LEU A 59 -5.84 3.82 11.44
C LEU A 59 -6.08 4.19 9.97
N PHE A 60 -7.23 4.77 9.66
CA PHE A 60 -7.53 5.20 8.30
C PHE A 60 -6.57 6.28 7.79
N LYS A 61 -6.27 7.29 8.62
CA LYS A 61 -5.28 8.32 8.25
C LYS A 61 -3.91 7.70 7.97
N ALA A 62 -3.49 6.74 8.77
CA ALA A 62 -2.23 6.01 8.56
C ALA A 62 -2.27 5.21 7.25
N LEU A 63 -3.37 4.52 6.96
CA LEU A 63 -3.59 3.78 5.71
C LEU A 63 -3.50 4.68 4.48
N CYS A 64 -4.13 5.85 4.51
CA CYS A 64 -4.05 6.81 3.41
C CYS A 64 -2.62 7.30 3.17
N ILE A 65 -1.91 7.71 4.23
CA ILE A 65 -0.53 8.20 4.13
C ILE A 65 0.38 7.11 3.58
N GLN A 66 0.21 5.88 4.09
CA GLN A 66 1.02 4.74 3.68
C GLN A 66 0.73 4.29 2.26
N ALA A 67 -0.53 4.32 1.79
CA ALA A 67 -0.84 4.00 0.40
C ALA A 67 -0.29 5.06 -0.55
N PHE A 68 -0.22 6.32 -0.11
CA PHE A 68 0.27 7.43 -0.94
C PHE A 68 1.78 7.30 -1.26
N ILE A 69 2.60 6.82 -0.32
CA ILE A 69 4.05 6.73 -0.50
C ILE A 69 4.45 5.77 -1.65
N PRO A 70 4.00 4.50 -1.69
CA PRO A 70 4.25 3.59 -2.81
C PRO A 70 3.63 4.05 -4.12
N VAL A 71 2.45 4.69 -4.08
CA VAL A 71 1.79 5.23 -5.28
C VAL A 71 2.63 6.35 -5.91
N LEU A 72 3.18 7.27 -5.11
CA LEU A 72 4.11 8.29 -5.61
C LEU A 72 5.38 7.68 -6.21
N ALA A 73 5.97 6.69 -5.53
CA ALA A 73 7.16 5.99 -6.01
C ALA A 73 6.90 5.17 -7.30
N PHE A 74 5.66 4.77 -7.55
CA PHE A 74 5.20 4.08 -8.75
C PHE A 74 4.95 5.03 -9.94
N ILE A 75 4.46 6.25 -9.67
CA ILE A 75 4.16 7.22 -10.73
C ILE A 75 5.43 7.60 -11.52
N ALA A 76 6.58 7.72 -10.86
CA ALA A 76 7.84 8.11 -11.51
C ALA A 76 8.29 7.18 -12.66
N PRO A 77 8.47 5.86 -12.48
CA PRO A 77 8.84 4.96 -13.58
C PRO A 77 7.73 4.84 -14.64
N CYS A 78 6.45 4.92 -14.25
CA CYS A 78 5.35 4.89 -15.21
C CYS A 78 5.35 6.11 -16.15
N LEU A 79 5.58 7.31 -15.61
CA LEU A 79 5.71 8.53 -16.41
C LEU A 79 6.93 8.47 -17.32
N TYR A 80 8.06 7.96 -16.82
CA TYR A 80 9.27 7.79 -17.63
C TYR A 80 9.01 6.87 -18.83
N ILE A 81 8.40 5.70 -18.61
CA ILE A 81 8.08 4.75 -19.69
C ILE A 81 7.10 5.37 -20.69
N GLN A 82 6.06 6.09 -20.22
CA GLN A 82 5.10 6.72 -21.13
C GLN A 82 5.70 7.84 -21.97
N ILE A 83 6.48 8.74 -21.37
CA ILE A 83 7.10 9.85 -22.09
C ILE A 83 8.13 9.32 -23.09
N SER A 84 8.97 8.35 -22.66
CA SER A 84 9.99 7.73 -23.53
C SER A 84 9.36 7.03 -24.73
N THR A 85 8.24 6.31 -24.51
CA THR A 85 7.50 5.64 -25.59
C THR A 85 6.79 6.65 -26.51
N ALA A 86 6.23 7.73 -25.96
CA ALA A 86 5.58 8.79 -26.74
C ALA A 86 6.56 9.58 -27.62
N LEU A 87 7.80 9.75 -27.17
CA LEU A 87 8.86 10.43 -27.91
C LEU A 87 9.66 9.49 -28.83
N HIS A 88 9.28 8.21 -28.93
CA HIS A 88 10.02 7.17 -29.64
C HIS A 88 11.51 7.04 -29.24
N TYR A 89 11.83 7.46 -28.02
CA TYR A 89 13.19 7.47 -27.48
C TYR A 89 13.22 6.62 -26.21
N VAL A 90 13.38 5.31 -26.39
CA VAL A 90 13.43 4.33 -25.29
C VAL A 90 14.87 3.90 -25.06
N ASP A 91 15.50 4.45 -24.03
CA ASP A 91 16.81 3.98 -23.57
C ASP A 91 16.65 2.59 -22.94
N MET A 92 17.28 1.58 -23.52
CA MET A 92 17.13 0.18 -23.07
C MET A 92 17.56 -0.03 -21.62
N ILE A 93 18.59 0.68 -21.16
CA ILE A 93 19.09 0.60 -19.78
C ILE A 93 18.07 1.19 -18.80
N LEU A 94 17.60 2.41 -19.05
CA LEU A 94 16.66 3.10 -18.17
C LEU A 94 15.27 2.45 -18.20
N GLY A 95 14.84 1.93 -19.36
CA GLY A 95 13.62 1.13 -19.49
C GLY A 95 13.67 -0.13 -18.62
N ASN A 96 14.78 -0.87 -18.66
CA ASN A 96 14.95 -2.07 -17.82
C ASN A 96 14.99 -1.73 -16.32
N ILE A 97 15.69 -0.66 -15.92
CA ILE A 97 15.69 -0.18 -14.54
C ILE A 97 14.28 0.21 -14.09
N SER A 98 13.53 0.90 -14.94
CA SER A 98 12.15 1.31 -14.65
C SER A 98 11.23 0.10 -14.46
N MET A 99 11.41 -0.96 -15.26
CA MET A 99 10.66 -2.22 -15.10
C MET A 99 11.01 -2.98 -13.82
N ILE A 100 12.29 -3.01 -13.42
CA ILE A 100 12.71 -3.61 -12.14
C ILE A 100 12.12 -2.83 -10.96
N TRP A 101 12.12 -1.50 -11.04
CA TRP A 101 11.50 -0.65 -10.03
C TRP A 101 9.98 -0.89 -9.96
N LEU A 102 9.34 -0.96 -11.13
CA LEU A 102 7.91 -1.23 -11.28
C LEU A 102 7.51 -2.61 -10.73
N THR A 103 8.38 -3.61 -10.76
CA THR A 103 8.05 -4.93 -10.17
C THR A 103 8.32 -4.96 -8.67
N THR A 104 9.35 -4.26 -8.20
CA THR A 104 9.75 -4.23 -6.79
C THR A 104 8.80 -3.40 -5.91
N HIS A 105 8.09 -2.42 -6.48
CA HIS A 105 7.18 -1.54 -5.71
C HIS A 105 6.12 -2.31 -4.91
N GLY A 106 5.68 -3.49 -5.37
CA GLY A 106 4.70 -4.32 -4.68
C GLY A 106 5.20 -4.79 -3.31
N ILE A 107 6.45 -5.22 -3.23
CA ILE A 107 7.11 -5.65 -1.98
C ILE A 107 7.27 -4.44 -1.03
N ILE A 108 7.62 -3.28 -1.58
CA ILE A 108 7.74 -2.03 -0.82
C ILE A 108 6.36 -1.64 -0.28
N SER A 109 5.30 -1.74 -1.07
CA SER A 109 3.93 -1.42 -0.64
C SER A 109 3.47 -2.29 0.53
N THR A 110 3.68 -3.61 0.45
CA THR A 110 3.35 -4.54 1.55
C THR A 110 4.23 -4.33 2.79
N THR A 111 5.51 -4.01 2.60
CA THR A 111 6.42 -3.75 3.72
C THR A 111 6.08 -2.45 4.43
N THR A 112 5.78 -1.39 3.67
CA THR A 112 5.31 -0.10 4.23
C THR A 112 3.98 -0.29 4.98
N MET A 113 3.13 -1.21 4.51
CA MET A 113 1.93 -1.68 5.20
C MET A 113 2.16 -2.27 6.57
N LEU A 114 3.14 -3.15 6.69
CA LEU A 114 3.47 -3.77 7.97
C LEU A 114 4.07 -2.77 8.98
N ILE A 115 4.82 -1.77 8.50
CA ILE A 115 5.57 -0.86 9.38
C ILE A 115 4.72 0.32 9.87
N VAL A 116 3.84 0.88 9.04
CA VAL A 116 3.08 2.10 9.39
C VAL A 116 1.85 1.80 10.26
N HIS A 117 1.33 0.58 10.23
CA HIS A 117 0.18 0.19 11.05
C HIS A 117 0.55 0.13 12.54
N LYS A 118 0.38 1.25 13.27
CA LYS A 118 0.50 1.31 14.74
C LYS A 118 -0.20 0.19 15.52
N PRO A 119 -1.48 -0.19 15.24
CA PRO A 119 -2.11 -1.31 15.94
C PRO A 119 -1.48 -2.67 15.57
N TYR A 120 -0.85 -2.77 14.40
CA TYR A 120 -0.10 -3.96 14.00
C TYR A 120 1.27 -4.01 14.67
N ARG A 121 1.96 -2.88 14.85
CA ARG A 121 3.16 -2.80 15.68
C ARG A 121 2.86 -3.15 17.13
N GLU A 122 1.76 -2.66 17.70
CA GLU A 122 1.35 -3.01 19.07
C GLU A 122 0.91 -4.47 19.19
N ALA A 123 0.20 -5.03 18.22
CA ALA A 123 -0.13 -6.45 18.19
C ALA A 123 1.10 -7.34 18.02
N VAL A 124 2.02 -7.00 17.10
CA VAL A 124 3.28 -7.72 16.88
C VAL A 124 4.21 -7.59 18.08
N LEU A 125 4.37 -6.39 18.66
CA LEU A 125 5.12 -6.23 19.92
C LEU A 125 4.43 -6.96 21.08
N GLY A 126 3.11 -7.02 21.11
CA GLY A 126 2.32 -7.80 22.07
C GLY A 126 2.57 -9.29 21.94
N MET A 127 2.57 -9.83 20.71
CA MET A 127 2.88 -11.24 20.40
C MET A 127 4.34 -11.59 20.71
N VAL A 128 5.28 -10.66 20.44
CA VAL A 128 6.71 -10.83 20.75
C VAL A 128 6.98 -10.68 22.26
N LYS A 129 6.29 -9.78 22.96
CA LYS A 129 6.40 -9.63 24.43
C LYS A 129 5.67 -10.73 25.21
N CYS A 130 4.58 -11.31 24.71
CA CYS A 130 3.88 -12.43 25.36
C CYS A 130 4.70 -13.72 25.42
N LYS A 131 5.82 -13.83 24.68
CA LYS A 131 6.79 -14.90 24.90
C LYS A 131 7.64 -14.73 26.18
N LYS A 132 7.47 -13.62 26.92
CA LYS A 132 8.08 -13.38 28.22
C LYS A 132 7.03 -13.35 29.34
N SER A 133 6.37 -14.46 29.63
CA SER A 133 5.94 -14.75 31.00
C SER A 133 5.50 -16.20 31.15
N VAL A 134 6.41 -17.08 31.56
CA VAL A 134 6.07 -18.18 32.48
C VAL A 134 7.26 -18.35 33.41
N THR A 135 7.09 -17.88 34.65
CA THR A 135 7.55 -18.48 35.92
C THR A 135 7.88 -17.36 36.90
N ASN A 136 6.91 -17.06 37.76
CA ASN A 136 7.07 -17.03 39.21
C ASN A 136 5.65 -16.96 39.80
N ALA A 137 5.14 -18.13 40.17
CA ALA A 137 3.88 -18.30 40.89
C ALA A 137 3.98 -17.65 42.29
N PRO A 138 2.87 -17.15 42.86
CA PRO A 138 2.88 -16.64 44.22
C PRO A 138 2.96 -17.83 45.19
N SER A 139 3.97 -17.82 46.07
CA SER A 139 4.03 -18.74 47.20
C SER A 139 2.92 -18.37 48.19
N GLN A 140 1.79 -19.09 48.14
CA GLN A 140 0.96 -19.27 49.34
C GLN A 140 1.84 -19.94 50.40
N ASN A 141 2.00 -19.30 51.56
CA ASN A 141 2.28 -20.07 52.76
C ASN A 141 1.38 -19.59 53.91
N ASN A 142 0.49 -20.50 54.30
CA ASN A 142 -0.37 -20.41 55.47
C ASN A 142 0.48 -20.50 56.74
N SER A 143 0.41 -19.49 57.60
CA SER A 143 0.80 -19.53 59.02
C SER A 143 0.57 -18.13 59.59
N LEU A 144 -0.24 -17.83 60.61
CA LEU A 144 -0.90 -18.61 61.64
C LEU A 144 -2.09 -17.80 62.17
N VAL A 145 -3.19 -18.49 62.41
CA VAL A 145 -4.08 -18.17 63.54
C VAL A 145 -3.24 -18.34 64.81
N LYS A 146 -2.95 -17.24 65.51
CA LYS A 146 -2.66 -17.28 66.95
C LYS A 146 -3.35 -16.08 67.59
N LEU A 147 -4.32 -16.44 68.44
CA LEU A 147 -4.82 -15.76 69.63
C LEU A 147 -4.16 -14.42 69.98
#